data_AF-A0AAE1BIL8-F1
#
_entry.id   AF-A0AAE1BIL8-F1
#
_cell.length_a   1.000
_cell.length_b   1.000
_cell.length_c   1.000
_cell.angle_alpha   90.00
_cell.angle_beta   90.00
_cell.angle_gamma   90.00
#
_symmetry.space_group_name_H-M   'P 1'
#
loop_
_entity.id
_entity.type
_entity.pdbx_description
1 polymer ?
#
loop_
_entity_poly.entity_id
_entity_poly.type
_entity_poly.pdbx_seq_one_letter_code
_entity_poly.pdbx_strand_id
1 'polypeptide(L)'
;KAEEVLKEALPEKFHPAVPEVSVYLVESVGNSTRIDYGTGHELSFIMFLTCLFKIGALTKEDSIATVNKIFQRYLSLCRTTTNDIQDGTRR
;
A
#
# COMPACT_ATOMS: atom_id res chain seq x y z
N LYS A 1 7.64 -4.62 -10.61
CA LYS A 1 6.15 -4.63 -10.67
C LYS A 1 5.51 -3.48 -9.88
N ALA A 2 5.87 -3.23 -8.62
CA ALA A 2 5.32 -2.10 -7.85
C ALA A 2 5.69 -0.72 -8.42
N GLU A 3 6.95 -0.53 -8.85
CA GLU A 3 7.41 0.72 -9.45
C GLU A 3 6.68 1.08 -10.76
N GLU A 4 6.36 0.09 -11.58
CA GLU A 4 5.66 0.28 -12.86
C GLU A 4 4.24 0.79 -12.61
N VAL A 5 3.52 0.15 -11.67
CA VAL A 5 2.19 0.59 -11.25
C VAL A 5 2.22 2.01 -10.68
N LEU A 6 3.28 2.36 -9.94
CA LEU A 6 3.47 3.71 -9.42
C LEU A 6 3.78 4.74 -10.51
N LYS A 7 4.55 4.38 -11.53
CA LYS A 7 4.81 5.23 -12.71
C LYS A 7 3.57 5.42 -13.59
N GLU A 8 2.70 4.42 -13.68
CA GLU A 8 1.40 4.58 -14.36
C GLU A 8 0.42 5.43 -13.53
N ALA A 9 0.45 5.30 -12.20
CA ALA A 9 -0.44 6.03 -11.31
C ALA A 9 0.00 7.47 -11.03
N LEU A 10 1.29 7.79 -11.16
CA LEU A 10 1.86 9.10 -10.85
C LEU A 10 2.42 9.78 -12.11
N PRO A 11 2.23 11.11 -12.26
CA PRO A 11 2.84 11.86 -13.35
C PRO A 11 4.38 11.89 -13.25
N GLU A 12 5.05 12.07 -14.40
CA GLU A 12 6.52 12.04 -14.54
C GLU A 12 7.28 12.91 -13.54
N LYS A 13 6.66 14.01 -13.08
CA LYS A 13 7.21 14.90 -12.04
C LYS A 13 7.53 14.19 -10.72
N PHE A 14 6.95 13.02 -10.45
CA PHE A 14 7.16 12.23 -9.23
C PHE A 14 7.96 10.94 -9.44
N HIS A 15 8.38 10.64 -10.67
CA HIS A 15 9.23 9.48 -10.98
C HIS A 15 10.52 9.39 -10.15
N PRO A 16 11.18 10.50 -9.74
CA PRO A 16 12.36 10.41 -8.88
C PRO A 16 12.07 9.80 -7.50
N ALA A 17 10.84 9.94 -6.99
CA ALA A 17 10.43 9.43 -5.68
C ALA A 17 9.87 7.99 -5.75
N VAL A 18 9.50 7.51 -6.95
CA VAL A 18 8.96 6.16 -7.16
C VAL A 18 9.83 5.05 -6.53
N PRO A 19 11.15 4.99 -6.73
CA PRO A 19 11.96 3.90 -6.17
C PRO A 19 11.86 3.85 -4.64
N GLU A 20 11.96 4.97 -3.93
CA GLU A 20 11.81 5.01 -2.47
C GLU A 20 10.40 4.62 -2.02
N VAL A 21 9.39 5.20 -2.67
CA VAL A 21 7.97 4.99 -2.33
C VAL A 21 7.55 3.54 -2.59
N SER A 22 8.09 2.91 -3.64
CA SER A 22 7.81 1.52 -3.99
C SER A 22 8.27 0.52 -2.93
N VAL A 23 9.36 0.82 -2.22
CA VAL A 23 9.88 -0.02 -1.13
C VAL A 23 8.86 -0.10 0.00
N TYR A 24 8.33 1.05 0.43
CA TYR A 24 7.29 1.09 1.48
C TYR A 24 6.00 0.37 1.07
N LEU A 25 5.62 0.46 -0.22
CA LEU A 25 4.44 -0.24 -0.72
C LEU A 25 4.63 -1.76 -0.70
N VAL A 26 5.79 -2.25 -1.15
CA VAL A 26 6.11 -3.70 -1.15
C VAL A 26 6.19 -4.22 0.28
N GLU A 27 6.83 -3.47 1.18
CA GLU A 27 6.90 -3.81 2.59
C GLU A 27 5.51 -3.79 3.24
N SER A 28 4.61 -2.90 2.84
CA SER A 28 3.26 -2.80 3.44
C SER A 28 2.35 -4.00 3.17
N VAL A 29 2.46 -4.66 2.02
CA VAL A 29 1.60 -5.81 1.69
C VAL A 29 2.05 -7.10 2.39
N GLY A 30 3.31 -7.14 2.85
CA GLY A 30 3.89 -8.30 3.51
C GLY A 30 4.07 -9.50 2.58
N ASN A 31 4.73 -10.55 3.07
CA ASN A 31 4.99 -11.76 2.30
C ASN A 31 3.89 -12.80 2.59
N SER A 32 3.15 -13.23 1.56
CA SER A 32 2.00 -14.14 1.70
C SER A 32 2.32 -15.50 2.36
N THR A 33 3.61 -15.86 2.46
CA THR A 33 4.08 -17.16 2.96
C THR A 33 4.41 -17.18 4.45
N ARG A 34 4.56 -16.02 5.10
CA ARG A 34 4.70 -15.91 6.56
C ARG A 34 3.66 -14.93 7.05
N ILE A 35 2.77 -15.41 7.90
CA ILE A 35 1.65 -14.67 8.49
C ILE A 35 2.22 -13.70 9.53
N ASP A 36 2.96 -12.69 9.08
CA ASP A 36 3.54 -11.63 9.92
C ASP A 36 2.83 -10.29 9.67
N TYR A 37 1.57 -10.32 9.22
CA TYR A 37 0.75 -9.13 9.03
C TYR A 37 0.43 -8.48 10.39
N GLY A 38 1.37 -7.68 10.90
CA GLY A 38 1.27 -6.90 12.14
C GLY A 38 1.35 -5.39 11.87
N THR A 39 1.31 -4.61 12.95
CA THR A 39 1.33 -3.14 12.94
C THR A 39 2.50 -2.52 12.18
N GLY A 40 3.61 -3.25 11.97
CA GLY A 40 4.74 -2.80 11.16
C GLY A 40 4.44 -2.69 9.66
N HIS A 41 3.58 -3.56 9.12
CA HIS A 41 3.14 -3.49 7.74
C HIS A 41 2.18 -2.32 7.52
N GLU A 42 1.25 -2.12 8.46
CA GLU A 42 0.38 -0.95 8.48
C GLU A 42 1.18 0.36 8.57
N LEU A 43 2.22 0.40 9.40
CA LEU A 43 3.11 1.56 9.50
C LEU A 43 3.83 1.83 8.18
N SER A 44 4.31 0.79 7.49
CA SER A 44 4.94 0.91 6.18
C SER A 44 3.97 1.48 5.14
N PHE A 45 2.69 1.09 5.19
CA PHE A 45 1.65 1.66 4.34
C PHE A 45 1.39 3.14 4.63
N ILE A 46 1.36 3.52 5.91
CA ILE A 46 1.17 4.91 6.32
C ILE A 46 2.39 5.76 5.89
N MET A 47 3.59 5.22 5.96
CA MET A 47 4.80 5.88 5.45
C MET A 47 4.73 6.10 3.95
N PHE A 48 4.30 5.09 3.18
CA PHE A 48 4.03 5.22 1.75
C PHE A 48 3.06 6.37 1.44
N LEU A 49 1.91 6.42 2.14
CA LEU A 49 0.93 7.50 1.95
C LEU A 49 1.53 8.86 2.32
N THR A 50 2.28 8.93 3.43
CA THR A 50 2.94 10.15 3.89
C THR A 50 3.93 10.68 2.85
N CYS A 51 4.68 9.80 2.18
CA CYS A 51 5.56 10.19 1.08
C CYS A 51 4.77 10.81 -0.08
N LEU A 52 3.60 10.26 -0.45
CA LEU A 52 2.73 10.83 -1.49
C LEU A 52 2.20 12.23 -1.13
N PHE A 53 1.85 12.47 0.14
CA PHE A 53 1.50 13.82 0.61
C PHE A 53 2.71 14.76 0.60
N LYS A 54 3.89 14.25 0.99
CA LYS A 54 5.12 15.05 1.08
C LYS A 54 5.65 15.49 -0.27
N ILE A 55 5.55 14.65 -1.30
CA ILE A 55 5.90 15.02 -2.68
C ILE A 55 4.82 15.90 -3.33
N GLY A 56 3.65 16.07 -2.70
CA GLY A 56 2.54 16.83 -3.27
C GLY A 56 1.78 16.09 -4.37
N ALA A 57 1.90 14.76 -4.43
CA ALA A 57 1.06 13.92 -5.28
C ALA A 57 -0.36 13.81 -4.74
N LEU A 58 -0.51 13.86 -3.41
CA LEU A 58 -1.79 13.96 -2.72
C LEU A 58 -1.85 15.28 -1.96
N THR A 59 -2.97 15.99 -2.07
CA THR A 59 -3.20 17.23 -1.34
C THR A 59 -3.98 16.99 -0.06
N LYS A 60 -3.96 17.94 0.87
CA LYS A 60 -4.70 17.82 2.14
C LYS A 60 -6.22 17.66 1.91
N GLU A 61 -6.74 18.17 0.81
CA GLU A 61 -8.14 18.01 0.40
C GLU A 61 -8.44 16.56 0.01
N ASP A 62 -7.48 15.88 -0.61
CA ASP A 62 -7.56 14.45 -0.96
C ASP A 62 -7.33 13.52 0.23
N SER A 63 -6.90 14.03 1.40
CA SER A 63 -6.54 13.20 2.55
C SER A 63 -7.69 12.30 3.03
N ILE A 64 -8.90 12.84 3.09
CA ILE A 64 -10.09 12.11 3.51
C ILE A 64 -10.49 11.05 2.47
N ALA A 65 -10.41 11.38 1.19
CA ALA A 65 -10.71 10.46 0.10
C ALA A 65 -9.67 9.34 0.01
N THR A 66 -8.40 9.68 0.22
CA THR A 66 -7.26 8.76 0.27
C THR A 66 -7.46 7.76 1.38
N VAL A 67 -7.70 8.20 2.62
CA VAL A 67 -7.95 7.28 3.74
C VAL A 67 -9.20 6.44 3.46
N ASN A 68 -10.34 7.04 3.10
CA ASN A 68 -11.56 6.27 2.91
C ASN A 68 -11.53 5.30 1.72
N LYS A 69 -10.76 5.55 0.67
CA LYS A 69 -10.68 4.63 -0.49
C LYS A 69 -9.49 3.69 -0.38
N ILE A 70 -8.29 4.24 -0.18
CA ILE A 70 -7.04 3.50 -0.20
C ILE A 70 -6.90 2.64 1.05
N PHE A 71 -7.22 3.18 2.24
CA PHE A 71 -7.16 2.40 3.49
C PHE A 71 -8.25 1.31 3.53
N GLN A 72 -9.47 1.60 3.07
CA GLN A 72 -10.52 0.58 2.95
C GLN A 72 -10.11 -0.53 1.98
N ARG A 73 -9.50 -0.19 0.83
CA ARG A 73 -9.00 -1.19 -0.13
C ARG A 73 -7.88 -2.03 0.48
N TYR A 74 -6.97 -1.40 1.21
CA TYR A 74 -5.88 -2.08 1.91
C TYR A 74 -6.42 -3.04 2.98
N LEU A 75 -7.31 -2.60 3.87
CA LEU A 75 -7.97 -3.47 4.84
C LEU A 75 -8.73 -4.62 4.17
N SER A 76 -9.41 -4.35 3.06
CA SER A 76 -10.10 -5.40 2.29
C SER A 76 -9.11 -6.41 1.71
N LEU A 77 -7.97 -5.99 1.18
CA LEU A 77 -6.93 -6.89 0.66
C LEU A 77 -6.36 -7.79 1.78
N CYS A 78 -6.14 -7.21 2.95
CA CYS A 78 -5.59 -7.92 4.10
C CYS A 78 -6.61 -8.90 4.69
N ARG A 79 -7.89 -8.50 4.71
CA ARG A 79 -9.00 -9.37 5.07
C ARG A 79 -9.21 -10.50 4.07
N THR A 80 -9.12 -10.23 2.76
CA THR A 80 -9.20 -11.25 1.71
C THR A 80 -8.04 -12.22 1.81
N THR A 81 -6.80 -11.74 1.93
CA THR A 81 -5.62 -12.59 2.15
C THR A 81 -5.79 -13.50 3.37
N THR A 82 -6.39 -13.00 4.46
CA THR A 82 -6.71 -13.80 5.66
C THR A 82 -7.81 -14.83 5.40
N ASN A 83 -8.84 -14.46 4.63
CA ASN A 83 -9.97 -15.34 4.30
C ASN A 83 -9.58 -16.46 3.32
N ASP A 84 -8.73 -16.17 2.33
CA ASP A 84 -8.19 -17.15 1.39
C ASP A 84 -7.34 -18.21 2.11
N ILE A 85 -6.71 -17.87 3.25
CA ILE A 85 -5.94 -18.80 4.08
C ILE A 85 -6.86 -19.77 4.85
N GLN A 86 -8.07 -19.36 5.25
CA GLN A 86 -9.01 -20.28 5.92
C GLN A 86 -9.62 -21.32 4.96
N ASP A 87 -9.72 -21.02 3.66
CA ASP A 87 -10.24 -21.97 2.66
C ASP A 87 -9.16 -22.98 2.18
N GLY A 88 -7.87 -22.61 2.26
CA GLY A 88 -6.75 -23.47 1.90
C GLY A 88 -6.45 -24.61 2.89
N THR A 89 -7.06 -24.64 4.07
CA THR A 89 -6.86 -25.70 5.09
C THR A 89 -7.99 -26.76 5.07
N ARG A 90 -8.88 -26.71 4.06
CA ARG A 90 -9.94 -27.72 3.82
C ARG A 90 -9.73 -28.51 2.51
N ARG A 91 -8.49 -28.82 2.15
CA ARG A 91 -8.19 -29.89 1.18
C ARG A 91 -7.10 -30.80 1.70
#